data_AF-A0A3D9BSA8-F1
#
_entry.id   AF-A0A3D9BSA8-F1
#
_cell.length_a   1.000
_cell.length_b   1.000
_cell.length_c   1.000
_cell.angle_alpha   90.00
_cell.angle_beta   90.00
_cell.angle_gamma   90.00
#
_symmetry.space_group_name_H-M   'P 1'
#
loop_
_entity.id
_entity.type
_entity.pdbx_description
1 polymer ?
#
loop_
_entity_poly.entity_id
_entity_poly.type
_entity_poly.pdbx_seq_one_letter_code
_entity_poly.pdbx_strand_id
1 'polypeptide(L)'
;MTKKLLIAISVITSITTFSQKKENTYPKAEFTLENGSKMSALFVAYTYPNGSYPSFFDKDDIYSFEYKTAPEAKTEKIGAKEVKAMKIYDENGDFVNGIERLDLKAINSNGELVDKRKRSFQPLLYDGKIQIFGSNMFMCQGNLKAACTYVYSMFYIRNSKDDFAIMPVDYDRINLFNFGSAEEKMIGAFRIVGKNCENFNQYLSFLEKKLEDKEFRKKFKEEYKKVRTDSFEEAKSTGKKGNFQNILGENMLRYYLNFYSGIVKEYEKNCSN
;
A
#
# COMPACT_ATOMS: atom_id res chain seq x y z
N MET A 1 43.84 -26.77 0.16
CA MET A 1 43.23 -26.31 -1.11
C MET A 1 42.23 -25.21 -0.79
N THR A 2 42.65 -23.97 -1.00
CA THR A 2 41.94 -22.73 -0.66
C THR A 2 40.99 -22.35 -1.80
N LYS A 3 39.68 -22.31 -1.55
CA LYS A 3 38.69 -21.79 -2.50
C LYS A 3 38.59 -20.27 -2.33
N LYS A 4 39.04 -19.53 -3.34
CA LYS A 4 38.89 -18.08 -3.45
C LYS A 4 37.42 -17.75 -3.74
N LEU A 5 36.83 -16.90 -2.90
CA LEU A 5 35.51 -16.30 -3.10
C LEU A 5 35.69 -15.09 -4.03
N LEU A 6 35.17 -15.16 -5.25
CA LEU A 6 35.10 -14.03 -6.16
C LEU A 6 33.84 -13.21 -5.81
N ILE A 7 34.04 -12.06 -5.18
CA ILE A 7 33.00 -11.05 -4.96
C ILE A 7 32.96 -10.17 -6.21
N ALA A 8 31.91 -10.32 -7.03
CA ALA A 8 31.61 -9.39 -8.11
C ALA A 8 30.90 -8.16 -7.51
N ILE A 9 31.64 -7.08 -7.35
CA ILE A 9 31.11 -5.75 -6.98
C ILE A 9 30.47 -5.17 -8.25
N SER A 10 29.14 -5.18 -8.33
CA SER A 10 28.39 -4.46 -9.36
C SER A 10 28.31 -2.99 -8.96
N VAL A 11 29.19 -2.18 -9.54
CA VAL A 11 29.12 -0.72 -9.46
C VAL A 11 27.92 -0.27 -10.29
N ILE A 12 26.85 0.18 -9.63
CA ILE A 12 25.73 0.87 -10.28
C ILE A 12 26.23 2.29 -10.60
N THR A 13 26.83 2.46 -11.78
CA THR A 13 27.10 3.78 -12.34
C THR A 13 25.79 4.42 -12.76
N SER A 14 25.53 5.60 -12.21
CA SER A 14 24.40 6.44 -12.58
C SER A 14 24.66 7.01 -13.97
N ILE A 15 23.89 6.58 -14.97
CA ILE A 15 23.86 7.24 -16.28
C ILE A 15 22.88 8.41 -16.17
N THR A 16 23.42 9.60 -15.95
CA THR A 16 22.72 10.86 -16.25
C THR A 16 22.96 11.23 -17.71
N THR A 17 22.11 10.72 -18.61
CA THR A 17 21.90 11.30 -19.95
C THR A 17 20.47 11.03 -20.42
N PHE A 18 19.53 11.92 -20.11
CA PHE A 18 18.26 12.01 -20.84
C PHE A 18 17.86 13.49 -20.99
N SER A 19 18.57 14.16 -21.88
CA SER A 19 18.09 15.39 -22.54
C SER A 19 18.16 15.20 -24.04
N GLN A 20 17.48 14.16 -24.57
CA GLN A 20 17.14 14.01 -25.98
C GLN A 20 15.79 13.28 -26.06
N LYS A 21 14.82 13.89 -26.75
CA LYS A 21 13.44 13.46 -27.07
C LYS A 21 12.92 12.23 -26.31
N LYS A 22 12.10 12.43 -25.28
CA LYS A 22 11.20 11.37 -24.80
C LYS A 22 10.03 11.28 -25.78
N GLU A 23 10.05 10.28 -26.65
CA GLU A 23 8.82 9.78 -27.26
C GLU A 23 7.79 9.49 -26.17
N ASN A 24 6.50 9.60 -26.50
CA ASN A 24 5.40 9.29 -25.60
C ASN A 24 5.32 7.77 -25.33
N THR A 25 6.32 7.21 -24.65
CA THR A 25 6.32 5.79 -24.27
C THR A 25 5.43 5.61 -23.06
N TYR A 26 4.20 5.19 -23.32
CA TYR A 26 3.26 4.73 -22.30
C TYR A 26 3.61 3.28 -21.92
N PRO A 27 3.69 2.93 -20.62
CA PRO A 27 4.02 1.57 -20.22
C PRO A 27 2.91 0.59 -20.64
N LYS A 28 3.29 -0.65 -20.96
CA LYS A 28 2.33 -1.71 -21.24
C LYS A 28 1.60 -2.08 -19.95
N ALA A 29 0.30 -2.31 -20.05
CA ALA A 29 -0.52 -2.76 -18.94
C ALA A 29 -1.45 -3.90 -19.36
N GLU A 30 -1.70 -4.81 -18.42
CA GLU A 30 -2.73 -5.84 -18.51
C GLU A 30 -3.83 -5.52 -17.50
N PHE A 31 -5.03 -5.23 -17.99
CA PHE A 31 -6.24 -5.08 -17.20
C PHE A 31 -6.93 -6.43 -17.07
N THR A 32 -7.27 -6.82 -15.84
CA THR A 32 -8.23 -7.90 -15.59
C THR A 32 -9.58 -7.26 -15.31
N LEU A 33 -10.58 -7.59 -16.12
CA LEU A 33 -11.92 -7.02 -16.05
C LEU A 33 -12.82 -7.76 -15.06
N GLU A 34 -13.96 -7.17 -14.73
CA GLU A 34 -14.95 -7.73 -13.78
C GLU A 34 -15.37 -9.16 -14.15
N ASN A 35 -15.57 -9.40 -15.45
CA ASN A 35 -15.95 -10.70 -16.00
C ASN A 35 -14.78 -11.70 -16.10
N GLY A 36 -13.59 -11.34 -15.60
CA GLY A 36 -12.37 -12.15 -15.66
C GLY A 36 -11.61 -12.11 -16.98
N SER A 37 -12.13 -11.43 -18.01
CA SER A 37 -11.39 -11.26 -19.26
C SER A 37 -10.21 -10.31 -19.08
N LYS A 38 -9.21 -10.45 -19.95
CA LYS A 38 -7.99 -9.67 -19.92
C LYS A 38 -7.89 -8.75 -21.13
N MET A 39 -7.39 -7.55 -20.91
CA MET A 39 -7.15 -6.55 -21.95
C MET A 39 -5.72 -6.02 -21.82
N SER A 40 -4.94 -6.11 -22.88
CA SER A 40 -3.64 -5.46 -22.99
C SER A 40 -3.79 -4.08 -23.60
N ALA A 41 -3.18 -3.07 -22.98
CA ALA A 41 -3.20 -1.70 -23.46
C ALA A 41 -1.95 -0.95 -23.03
N LEU A 42 -1.81 0.29 -23.48
CA LEU A 42 -0.82 1.24 -23.00
C LEU A 42 -1.45 2.12 -21.92
N PHE A 43 -0.90 2.09 -20.71
CA PHE A 43 -1.44 2.84 -19.58
C PHE A 43 -1.03 4.32 -19.67
N VAL A 44 -2.02 5.21 -19.54
CA VAL A 44 -1.81 6.66 -19.60
C VAL A 44 -1.83 7.27 -18.21
N ALA A 45 -2.94 7.09 -17.47
CA ALA A 45 -3.11 7.71 -16.17
C ALA A 45 -4.26 7.09 -15.36
N TYR A 46 -4.23 7.31 -14.05
CA TYR A 46 -5.41 7.16 -13.18
C TYR A 46 -6.20 8.47 -13.15
N THR A 47 -7.52 8.37 -13.16
CA THR A 47 -8.40 9.48 -12.83
C THR A 47 -8.86 9.34 -11.38
N TYR A 48 -8.52 10.32 -10.54
CA TYR A 48 -8.94 10.40 -9.15
C TYR A 48 -10.22 11.25 -9.02
N PRO A 49 -11.05 11.05 -7.96
CA PRO A 49 -12.18 11.91 -7.69
C PRO A 49 -11.74 13.36 -7.48
N ASN A 50 -12.39 14.30 -8.16
CA ASN A 50 -12.31 15.72 -7.83
C ASN A 50 -13.22 16.05 -6.64
N GLY A 51 -12.73 16.82 -5.66
CA GLY A 51 -13.51 17.28 -4.51
C GLY A 51 -12.68 17.96 -3.42
N SER A 52 -13.36 18.71 -2.55
CA SER A 52 -12.78 19.25 -1.31
C SER A 52 -12.90 18.23 -0.17
N TYR A 53 -11.98 18.31 0.81
CA TYR A 53 -12.14 17.63 2.09
C TYR A 53 -13.49 18.02 2.73
N PRO A 54 -14.31 17.08 3.26
CA PRO A 54 -14.06 15.64 3.42
C PRO A 54 -14.64 14.75 2.29
N SER A 55 -15.26 15.32 1.25
CA SER A 55 -16.04 14.60 0.23
C SER A 55 -15.27 13.54 -0.59
N PHE A 56 -13.94 13.53 -0.51
CA PHE A 56 -13.11 12.51 -1.16
C PHE A 56 -13.05 11.19 -0.38
N PHE A 57 -13.36 11.19 0.92
CA PHE A 57 -13.32 9.95 1.72
C PHE A 57 -14.49 9.01 1.43
N ASP A 58 -15.61 9.53 0.92
CA ASP A 58 -16.81 8.74 0.62
C ASP A 58 -16.82 8.14 -0.79
N LYS A 59 -15.73 8.31 -1.54
CA LYS A 59 -15.61 7.93 -2.96
C LYS A 59 -14.53 6.87 -3.15
N ASP A 60 -14.65 6.10 -4.24
CA ASP A 60 -13.55 5.24 -4.69
C ASP A 60 -12.28 6.09 -4.87
N ASP A 61 -11.13 5.53 -4.52
CA ASP A 61 -9.85 6.23 -4.70
C ASP A 61 -9.53 6.46 -6.19
N ILE A 62 -9.86 5.53 -7.07
CA ILE A 62 -9.74 5.66 -8.52
C ILE A 62 -11.13 5.58 -9.14
N TYR A 63 -11.45 6.53 -10.02
CA TYR A 63 -12.71 6.59 -10.77
C TYR A 63 -12.63 5.89 -12.13
N SER A 64 -11.52 6.05 -12.83
CA SER A 64 -11.30 5.44 -14.13
C SER A 64 -9.81 5.32 -14.45
N PHE A 65 -9.52 4.46 -15.42
CA PHE A 65 -8.19 4.27 -16.00
C PHE A 65 -8.20 4.83 -17.42
N GLU A 66 -7.20 5.64 -17.74
CA GLU A 66 -6.97 6.14 -19.09
C GLU A 66 -5.95 5.23 -19.78
N TYR A 67 -6.28 4.78 -20.99
CA TYR A 67 -5.43 3.87 -21.76
C TYR A 67 -5.45 4.18 -23.26
N LYS A 68 -4.51 3.59 -24.00
CA LYS A 68 -4.48 3.58 -25.46
C LYS A 68 -4.27 2.17 -25.99
N THR A 69 -4.87 1.84 -27.13
CA THR A 69 -4.67 0.55 -27.82
C THR A 69 -3.39 0.51 -28.66
N ALA A 70 -2.90 1.67 -29.09
CA ALA A 70 -1.61 1.87 -29.77
C ALA A 70 -1.05 3.28 -29.45
N PRO A 71 0.25 3.55 -29.64
CA PRO A 71 0.86 4.84 -29.27
C PRO A 71 0.14 6.07 -29.86
N GLU A 72 -0.25 5.97 -31.14
CA GLU A 72 -0.95 7.02 -31.89
C GLU A 72 -2.47 6.99 -31.72
N ALA A 73 -3.02 6.00 -31.01
CA ALA A 73 -4.46 5.91 -30.79
C ALA A 73 -4.95 7.03 -29.85
N LYS A 74 -6.26 7.32 -29.93
CA LYS A 74 -6.91 8.23 -28.98
C LYS A 74 -6.89 7.61 -27.58
N THR A 75 -6.80 8.47 -26.56
CA THR A 75 -6.94 8.04 -25.17
C THR A 75 -8.39 7.64 -24.90
N GLU A 76 -8.59 6.42 -24.43
CA GLU A 76 -9.85 5.86 -24.01
C GLU A 76 -9.93 5.78 -22.48
N LYS A 77 -11.13 5.55 -21.93
CA LYS A 77 -11.37 5.46 -20.49
C LYS A 77 -12.16 4.20 -20.18
N ILE A 78 -11.74 3.48 -19.14
CA ILE A 78 -12.49 2.38 -18.54
C ILE A 78 -12.80 2.71 -17.08
N GLY A 79 -14.05 2.48 -16.66
CA GLY A 79 -14.49 2.80 -15.31
C GLY A 79 -13.89 1.87 -14.26
N ALA A 80 -13.67 2.38 -13.06
CA ALA A 80 -13.17 1.58 -11.93
C ALA A 80 -14.06 0.38 -11.56
N LYS A 81 -15.35 0.43 -11.89
CA LYS A 81 -16.27 -0.71 -11.68
C LYS A 81 -15.97 -1.89 -12.60
N GLU A 82 -15.37 -1.64 -13.75
CA GLU A 82 -15.15 -2.63 -14.80
C GLU A 82 -13.80 -3.34 -14.63
N VAL A 83 -12.91 -2.80 -13.81
CA VAL A 83 -11.54 -3.31 -13.60
C VAL A 83 -11.46 -3.98 -12.23
N LYS A 84 -10.94 -5.21 -12.21
CA LYS A 84 -10.59 -5.96 -10.98
C LYS A 84 -9.12 -5.80 -10.61
N ALA A 85 -8.23 -5.76 -11.60
CA ALA A 85 -6.80 -5.58 -11.36
C ALA A 85 -6.13 -4.97 -12.59
N MET A 86 -4.96 -4.37 -12.38
CA MET A 86 -4.09 -3.90 -13.44
C MET A 86 -2.65 -4.26 -13.12
N LYS A 87 -1.91 -4.80 -14.08
CA LYS A 87 -0.47 -5.01 -14.01
C LYS A 87 0.22 -4.07 -15.01
N ILE A 88 1.35 -3.52 -14.63
CA ILE A 88 2.20 -2.64 -15.43
C ILE A 88 3.53 -3.35 -15.69
N TYR A 89 3.98 -3.28 -16.93
CA TYR A 89 5.22 -3.88 -17.41
C TYR A 89 6.15 -2.80 -17.96
N ASP A 90 7.45 -3.03 -17.84
CA ASP A 90 8.45 -2.17 -18.47
C ASP A 90 8.58 -2.46 -19.98
N GLU A 91 9.54 -1.80 -20.61
CA GLU A 91 9.82 -1.93 -22.05
C GLU A 91 10.31 -3.34 -22.44
N ASN A 92 10.94 -4.06 -21.50
CA ASN A 92 11.43 -5.43 -21.68
C ASN A 92 10.33 -6.47 -21.47
N GLY A 93 9.16 -6.05 -20.98
CA GLY A 93 8.06 -6.94 -20.63
C GLY A 93 8.15 -7.51 -19.22
N ASP A 94 9.06 -6.99 -18.39
CA ASP A 94 9.17 -7.38 -17.00
C ASP A 94 8.10 -6.68 -16.16
N PHE A 95 7.53 -7.41 -15.19
CA PHE A 95 6.53 -6.86 -14.27
C PHE A 95 7.16 -5.78 -13.37
N VAL A 96 6.55 -4.59 -13.37
CA VAL A 96 7.02 -3.45 -12.58
C VAL A 96 6.15 -3.21 -11.37
N ASN A 97 4.83 -3.20 -11.56
CA ASN A 97 3.87 -2.88 -10.50
C ASN A 97 2.49 -3.45 -10.85
N GLY A 98 1.64 -3.64 -9.85
CA GLY A 98 0.26 -4.03 -10.06
C GLY A 98 -0.64 -3.54 -8.94
N ILE A 99 -1.92 -3.36 -9.25
CA ILE A 99 -2.94 -2.95 -8.30
C ILE A 99 -4.15 -3.87 -8.42
N GLU A 100 -4.78 -4.15 -7.29
CA GLU A 100 -6.01 -4.93 -7.19
C GLU A 100 -7.12 -4.08 -6.59
N ARG A 101 -8.34 -4.28 -7.08
CA ARG A 101 -9.54 -3.70 -6.50
C ARG A 101 -9.87 -4.41 -5.19
N LEU A 102 -10.09 -3.61 -4.17
CA LEU A 102 -10.50 -4.01 -2.84
C LEU A 102 -11.89 -3.42 -2.58
N ASP A 103 -12.89 -4.28 -2.44
CA ASP A 103 -14.20 -3.90 -1.92
C ASP A 103 -14.10 -3.76 -0.40
N LEU A 104 -14.40 -2.57 0.13
CA LEU A 104 -14.06 -2.22 1.52
C LEU A 104 -15.22 -2.44 2.48
N LYS A 105 -14.93 -3.14 3.58
CA LYS A 105 -15.77 -3.14 4.78
C LYS A 105 -15.05 -2.46 5.94
N ALA A 106 -15.80 -2.04 6.95
CA ALA A 106 -15.28 -1.42 8.14
C ALA A 106 -16.04 -1.87 9.37
N ILE A 107 -15.41 -1.71 10.54
CA ILE A 107 -16.03 -1.97 11.82
C ILE A 107 -16.74 -0.68 12.27
N ASN A 108 -18.02 -0.76 12.61
CA ASN A 108 -18.75 0.38 13.19
C ASN A 108 -18.46 0.53 14.70
N SER A 109 -19.05 1.54 15.35
CA SER A 109 -18.89 1.76 16.80
C SER A 109 -19.42 0.62 17.66
N ASN A 110 -20.31 -0.22 17.12
CA ASN A 110 -20.90 -1.36 17.82
C ASN A 110 -20.06 -2.64 17.63
N GLY A 111 -18.92 -2.56 16.94
CA GLY A 111 -18.09 -3.73 16.62
C GLY A 111 -18.60 -4.55 15.42
N GLU A 112 -19.62 -4.07 14.70
CA GLU A 112 -20.22 -4.81 13.59
C GLU A 112 -19.53 -4.48 12.27
N LEU A 113 -19.45 -5.49 11.40
CA LEU A 113 -18.92 -5.33 10.05
C LEU A 113 -19.96 -4.69 9.14
N VAL A 114 -19.63 -3.51 8.60
CA VAL A 114 -20.49 -2.74 7.70
C VAL A 114 -19.80 -2.47 6.36
N ASP A 115 -20.58 -2.44 5.30
CA ASP A 115 -20.12 -2.06 3.96
C ASP A 115 -19.75 -0.57 3.92
N LYS A 116 -18.54 -0.22 3.43
CA LYS A 116 -18.15 1.19 3.24
C LYS A 116 -18.69 1.77 1.94
N ARG A 117 -19.21 0.94 1.02
CA ARG A 117 -19.63 1.28 -0.35
C ARG A 117 -18.54 2.02 -1.12
N LYS A 118 -17.29 1.67 -0.82
CA LYS A 118 -16.07 2.29 -1.33
C LYS A 118 -15.13 1.20 -1.79
N ARG A 119 -14.44 1.46 -2.89
CA ARG A 119 -13.36 0.61 -3.38
C ARG A 119 -12.03 1.32 -3.26
N SER A 120 -10.99 0.50 -3.10
CA SER A 120 -9.62 0.96 -3.20
C SER A 120 -8.84 0.12 -4.20
N PHE A 121 -7.98 0.74 -4.99
CA PHE A 121 -7.02 0.02 -5.85
C PHE A 121 -5.64 0.10 -5.24
N GLN A 122 -5.11 -1.05 -4.81
CA GLN A 122 -3.86 -1.09 -4.03
C GLN A 122 -2.92 -2.19 -4.51
N PRO A 123 -1.60 -1.98 -4.42
CA PRO A 123 -0.65 -3.04 -4.70
C PRO A 123 -0.64 -4.06 -3.57
N LEU A 124 -0.43 -5.32 -3.95
CA LEU A 124 -0.21 -6.42 -3.02
C LEU A 124 1.21 -6.31 -2.44
N LEU A 125 1.31 -6.15 -1.12
CA LEU A 125 2.57 -6.02 -0.39
C LEU A 125 3.01 -7.33 0.29
N TYR A 126 2.05 -8.18 0.64
CA TYR A 126 2.29 -9.51 1.22
C TYR A 126 1.21 -10.48 0.74
N ASP A 127 1.65 -11.53 0.03
CA ASP A 127 0.77 -12.60 -0.45
C ASP A 127 0.83 -13.79 0.52
N GLY A 128 -0.16 -13.87 1.41
CA GLY A 128 -0.28 -14.93 2.41
C GLY A 128 -1.74 -15.30 2.64
N LYS A 129 -2.01 -16.11 3.67
CA LYS A 129 -3.40 -16.48 4.00
C LYS A 129 -4.25 -15.28 4.41
N ILE A 130 -3.62 -14.29 5.00
CA ILE A 130 -4.13 -12.92 5.10
C ILE A 130 -3.22 -12.08 4.22
N GLN A 131 -3.76 -11.56 3.12
CA GLN A 131 -3.07 -10.69 2.20
C GLN A 131 -3.00 -9.27 2.76
N ILE A 132 -1.88 -8.59 2.53
CA ILE A 132 -1.68 -7.19 2.91
C ILE A 132 -1.51 -6.36 1.65
N PHE A 133 -2.34 -5.34 1.50
CA PHE A 133 -2.28 -4.35 0.43
C PHE A 133 -1.96 -2.98 1.01
N GLY A 134 -1.33 -2.10 0.23
CA GLY A 134 -1.11 -0.74 0.71
C GLY A 134 -0.21 0.12 -0.14
N SER A 135 -0.25 1.42 0.11
CA SER A 135 0.55 2.41 -0.60
C SER A 135 0.79 3.63 0.27
N ASN A 136 1.76 4.46 -0.13
CA ASN A 136 2.04 5.71 0.56
C ASN A 136 1.14 6.83 0.05
N MET A 137 0.57 7.60 0.98
CA MET A 137 -0.14 8.84 0.68
C MET A 137 0.81 10.03 0.78
N PHE A 138 0.87 10.81 -0.30
CA PHE A 138 1.63 12.05 -0.36
C PHE A 138 0.70 13.23 -0.60
N MET A 139 0.95 14.34 0.08
CA MET A 139 0.25 15.60 -0.14
C MET A 139 1.19 16.57 -0.85
N CYS A 140 0.82 17.01 -2.05
CA CYS A 140 1.58 17.97 -2.84
C CYS A 140 0.93 19.35 -2.74
N GLN A 141 1.71 20.39 -2.44
CA GLN A 141 1.19 21.76 -2.36
C GLN A 141 1.34 22.48 -3.71
N GLY A 142 0.21 22.92 -4.29
CA GLY A 142 0.15 23.84 -5.44
C GLY A 142 0.67 23.29 -6.78
N ASN A 143 0.81 24.18 -7.78
CA ASN A 143 1.25 23.87 -9.15
C ASN A 143 2.73 23.44 -9.26
N LEU A 144 3.45 23.36 -8.14
CA LEU A 144 4.83 22.90 -8.09
C LEU A 144 4.83 21.40 -7.79
N LYS A 145 4.92 20.58 -8.85
CA LYS A 145 5.15 19.12 -8.79
C LYS A 145 6.40 18.69 -7.98
N ALA A 146 7.14 19.64 -7.37
CA ALA A 146 8.43 19.43 -6.73
C ALA A 146 8.38 19.28 -5.20
N ALA A 147 7.25 19.51 -4.52
CA ALA A 147 7.17 19.43 -3.06
C ALA A 147 5.97 18.61 -2.58
N CYS A 148 6.04 17.29 -2.75
CA CYS A 148 5.11 16.35 -2.13
C CYS A 148 5.67 15.90 -0.77
N THR A 149 4.83 15.95 0.27
CA THR A 149 5.19 15.52 1.62
C THR A 149 4.50 14.20 1.93
N TYR A 150 5.24 13.23 2.44
CA TYR A 150 4.68 11.98 2.94
C TYR A 150 3.76 12.27 4.12
N VAL A 151 2.53 11.75 4.06
CA VAL A 151 1.52 11.95 5.11
C VAL A 151 1.42 10.68 5.97
N TYR A 152 1.08 9.55 5.35
CA TYR A 152 0.96 8.25 6.00
C TYR A 152 0.97 7.11 4.96
N SER A 153 1.17 5.88 5.43
CA SER A 153 1.01 4.67 4.62
C SER A 153 -0.38 4.08 4.86
N MET A 154 -1.14 3.87 3.79
CA MET A 154 -2.43 3.19 3.84
C MET A 154 -2.22 1.69 3.74
N PHE A 155 -2.92 0.94 4.60
CA PHE A 155 -2.90 -0.51 4.59
C PHE A 155 -4.30 -1.09 4.62
N TYR A 156 -4.45 -2.23 3.95
CA TYR A 156 -5.65 -3.04 3.92
C TYR A 156 -5.25 -4.50 4.14
N ILE A 157 -6.09 -5.23 4.85
CA ILE A 157 -5.94 -6.67 5.07
C ILE A 157 -7.17 -7.40 4.54
N ARG A 158 -6.94 -8.55 3.89
CA ARG A 158 -7.98 -9.42 3.33
C ARG A 158 -7.60 -10.86 3.61
N ASN A 159 -8.48 -11.65 4.23
CA ASN A 159 -8.29 -13.10 4.23
C ASN A 159 -8.38 -13.57 2.76
N SER A 160 -7.49 -14.44 2.29
CA SER A 160 -7.47 -14.87 0.89
C SER A 160 -8.76 -15.58 0.43
N LYS A 161 -9.61 -15.98 1.38
CA LYS A 161 -10.92 -16.59 1.15
C LYS A 161 -12.09 -15.59 1.19
N ASP A 162 -11.84 -14.33 1.53
CA ASP A 162 -12.86 -13.29 1.62
C ASP A 162 -12.87 -12.41 0.36
N ASP A 163 -14.05 -11.86 0.05
CA ASP A 163 -14.29 -10.95 -1.08
C ASP A 163 -14.13 -9.46 -0.71
N PHE A 164 -13.79 -9.17 0.55
CA PHE A 164 -13.65 -7.81 1.07
C PHE A 164 -12.30 -7.59 1.75
N ALA A 165 -11.89 -6.34 1.83
CA ALA A 165 -10.74 -5.91 2.63
C ALA A 165 -11.18 -4.96 3.75
N ILE A 166 -10.40 -4.91 4.82
CA ILE A 166 -10.58 -4.00 5.95
C ILE A 166 -9.31 -3.18 6.14
N MET A 167 -9.46 -1.89 6.47
CA MET A 167 -8.34 -1.07 6.96
C MET A 167 -8.08 -1.39 8.43
N PRO A 168 -6.89 -1.90 8.82
CA PRO A 168 -6.57 -2.10 10.23
C PRO A 168 -6.67 -0.78 11.02
N VAL A 169 -6.26 0.32 10.39
CA VAL A 169 -6.40 1.67 10.92
C VAL A 169 -7.25 2.47 9.93
N ASP A 170 -8.54 2.59 10.22
CA ASP A 170 -9.50 3.29 9.34
C ASP A 170 -9.40 4.81 9.51
N TYR A 171 -8.51 5.43 8.74
CA TYR A 171 -8.28 6.88 8.75
C TYR A 171 -9.54 7.71 8.41
N ASP A 172 -10.50 7.14 7.69
CA ASP A 172 -11.78 7.81 7.38
C ASP A 172 -12.65 7.97 8.66
N ARG A 173 -12.40 7.14 9.67
CA ARG A 173 -13.19 7.05 10.92
C ARG A 173 -12.39 7.36 12.18
N ILE A 174 -11.16 7.84 12.05
CA ILE A 174 -10.35 8.34 13.18
C ILE A 174 -10.69 9.81 13.40
N ASN A 175 -11.41 10.08 14.49
CA ASN A 175 -11.57 11.43 15.04
C ASN A 175 -10.55 11.66 16.17
N LEU A 176 -10.20 12.93 16.42
CA LEU A 176 -9.19 13.34 17.42
C LEU A 176 -9.43 12.77 18.83
N PHE A 177 -10.66 12.37 19.16
CA PHE A 177 -11.05 11.83 20.46
C PHE A 177 -10.83 10.31 20.61
N ASN A 178 -10.57 9.57 19.52
CA ASN A 178 -10.51 8.10 19.54
C ASN A 178 -9.12 7.53 19.20
N PHE A 179 -8.04 8.31 19.30
CA PHE A 179 -6.68 7.79 19.02
C PHE A 179 -6.26 6.63 19.93
N GLY A 180 -6.73 6.58 21.18
CA GLY A 180 -6.52 5.43 22.08
C GLY A 180 -7.16 4.12 21.58
N SER A 181 -8.24 4.21 20.81
CA SER A 181 -8.94 3.07 20.22
C SER A 181 -8.34 2.57 18.90
N ALA A 182 -7.32 3.26 18.34
CA ALA A 182 -6.76 2.87 17.05
C ALA A 182 -6.05 1.51 17.11
N GLU A 183 -5.37 1.22 18.22
CA GLU A 183 -4.72 -0.06 18.49
C GLU A 183 -5.77 -1.18 18.65
N GLU A 184 -6.81 -0.95 19.45
CA GLU A 184 -7.94 -1.90 19.63
C GLU A 184 -8.65 -2.18 18.30
N LYS A 185 -8.93 -1.15 17.49
CA LYS A 185 -9.55 -1.30 16.17
C LYS A 185 -8.67 -2.07 15.21
N MET A 186 -7.36 -1.84 15.25
CA MET A 186 -6.38 -2.61 14.48
C MET A 186 -6.40 -4.08 14.87
N ILE A 187 -6.36 -4.40 16.16
CA ILE A 187 -6.49 -5.78 16.65
C ILE A 187 -7.85 -6.37 16.24
N GLY A 188 -8.92 -5.60 16.37
CA GLY A 188 -10.27 -5.99 15.95
C GLY A 188 -10.35 -6.33 14.45
N ALA A 189 -9.71 -5.57 13.59
CA ALA A 189 -9.63 -5.87 12.16
C ALA A 189 -8.93 -7.21 11.91
N PHE A 190 -7.83 -7.49 12.61
CA PHE A 190 -7.15 -8.79 12.55
C PHE A 190 -8.01 -9.93 13.12
N ARG A 191 -8.79 -9.71 14.19
CA ARG A 191 -9.76 -10.71 14.68
C ARG A 191 -10.80 -11.06 13.61
N ILE A 192 -11.33 -10.07 12.89
CA ILE A 192 -12.31 -10.31 11.83
C ILE A 192 -11.72 -11.11 10.68
N VAL A 193 -10.58 -10.68 10.12
CA VAL A 193 -9.96 -11.43 8.99
C VAL A 193 -9.35 -12.76 9.42
N GLY A 194 -8.95 -12.89 10.68
CA GLY A 194 -8.47 -14.12 11.30
C GLY A 194 -9.57 -15.10 11.69
N LYS A 195 -10.84 -14.67 11.64
CA LYS A 195 -12.04 -15.48 11.88
C LYS A 195 -11.94 -16.25 13.22
N ASN A 196 -12.45 -17.47 13.26
CA ASN A 196 -12.59 -18.28 14.48
C ASN A 196 -11.31 -19.05 14.86
N CYS A 197 -10.12 -18.54 14.52
CA CYS A 197 -8.88 -19.20 14.90
C CYS A 197 -8.50 -18.89 16.35
N GLU A 198 -8.85 -19.79 17.26
CA GLU A 198 -8.69 -19.61 18.72
C GLU A 198 -7.25 -19.25 19.13
N ASN A 199 -6.26 -20.00 18.66
CA ASN A 199 -4.85 -19.74 18.96
C ASN A 199 -4.38 -18.35 18.49
N PHE A 200 -4.87 -17.91 17.33
CA PHE A 200 -4.56 -16.57 16.83
C PHE A 200 -5.29 -15.49 17.63
N ASN A 201 -6.55 -15.72 18.03
CA ASN A 201 -7.28 -14.81 18.91
C ASN A 201 -6.59 -14.66 20.28
N GLN A 202 -6.03 -15.73 20.83
CA GLN A 202 -5.20 -15.67 22.04
C GLN A 202 -3.94 -14.83 21.83
N TYR A 203 -3.24 -15.01 20.70
CA TYR A 203 -2.11 -14.16 20.33
C TYR A 203 -2.53 -12.68 20.22
N LEU A 204 -3.66 -12.40 19.57
CA LEU A 204 -4.18 -11.03 19.43
C LEU A 204 -4.52 -10.39 20.78
N SER A 205 -5.12 -11.13 21.71
CA SER A 205 -5.38 -10.65 23.07
C SER A 205 -4.10 -10.42 23.88
N PHE A 206 -3.05 -11.23 23.66
CA PHE A 206 -1.72 -10.95 24.22
C PHE A 206 -1.11 -9.68 23.61
N LEU A 207 -1.20 -9.52 22.30
CA LEU A 207 -0.67 -8.36 21.58
C LEU A 207 -1.38 -7.06 22.00
N GLU A 208 -2.70 -7.10 22.17
CA GLU A 208 -3.52 -5.99 22.67
C GLU A 208 -3.01 -5.49 24.04
N LYS A 209 -2.81 -6.39 25.00
CA LYS A 209 -2.23 -6.06 26.30
C LYS A 209 -0.79 -5.52 26.19
N LYS A 210 0.00 -6.08 25.27
CA LYS A 210 1.35 -5.57 24.99
C LYS A 210 1.34 -4.16 24.41
N LEU A 211 0.34 -3.82 23.60
CA LEU A 211 0.18 -2.49 23.04
C LEU A 211 -0.18 -1.46 24.12
N GLU A 212 -0.82 -1.87 25.21
CA GLU A 212 -1.08 -1.00 26.38
C GLU A 212 0.17 -0.77 27.26
N ASP A 213 1.15 -1.69 27.21
CA ASP A 213 2.35 -1.61 28.02
C ASP A 213 3.20 -0.37 27.70
N LYS A 214 3.60 0.35 28.76
CA LYS A 214 4.28 1.64 28.65
C LYS A 214 5.69 1.51 28.05
N GLU A 215 6.43 0.46 28.42
CA GLU A 215 7.78 0.24 27.90
C GLU A 215 7.74 -0.16 26.42
N PHE A 216 6.80 -1.03 26.06
CA PHE A 216 6.55 -1.41 24.67
C PHE A 216 6.17 -0.19 23.82
N ARG A 217 5.23 0.64 24.28
CA ARG A 217 4.85 1.90 23.60
C ARG A 217 6.02 2.86 23.45
N LYS A 218 6.88 2.95 24.47
CA LYS A 218 8.10 3.77 24.40
C LYS A 218 9.04 3.25 23.31
N LYS A 219 9.31 1.94 23.29
CA LYS A 219 10.13 1.30 22.27
C LYS A 219 9.57 1.50 20.86
N PHE A 220 8.26 1.32 20.67
CA PHE A 220 7.61 1.55 19.38
C PHE A 220 7.76 3.00 18.89
N LYS A 221 7.61 3.98 19.80
CA LYS A 221 7.85 5.40 19.49
C LYS A 221 9.31 5.70 19.14
N GLU A 222 10.26 5.04 19.80
CA GLU A 222 11.69 5.17 19.52
C GLU A 222 12.06 4.57 18.15
N GLU A 223 11.54 3.39 17.83
CA GLU A 223 11.71 2.76 16.51
C GLU A 223 11.12 3.64 15.40
N TYR A 224 9.91 4.16 15.58
CA TYR A 224 9.29 5.09 14.65
C TYR A 224 10.13 6.37 14.43
N LYS A 225 10.67 6.97 15.50
CA LYS A 225 11.58 8.11 15.39
C LYS A 225 12.87 7.73 14.66
N LYS A 226 13.40 6.54 14.93
CA LYS A 226 14.61 6.03 14.28
C LYS A 226 14.42 5.88 12.77
N VAL A 227 13.29 5.35 12.31
CA VAL A 227 12.99 5.26 10.86
C VAL A 227 13.08 6.64 10.19
N ARG A 228 12.57 7.69 10.84
CA ARG A 228 12.67 9.07 10.32
C ARG A 228 14.10 9.58 10.26
N THR A 229 14.86 9.39 11.34
CA THR A 229 16.27 9.80 11.40
C THR A 229 17.11 9.07 10.36
N ASP A 230 16.95 7.74 10.25
CA ASP A 230 17.68 6.92 9.28
C ASP A 230 17.33 7.33 7.84
N SER A 231 16.06 7.62 7.55
CA SER A 231 15.63 8.11 6.23
C SER A 231 16.25 9.46 5.87
N PHE A 232 16.45 10.33 6.85
CA PHE A 232 17.08 11.63 6.65
C PHE A 232 18.57 11.49 6.37
N GLU A 233 19.26 10.67 7.14
CA GLU A 233 20.69 10.38 6.91
C GLU A 233 20.92 9.65 5.59
N GLU A 234 20.02 8.74 5.19
CA GLU A 234 20.03 8.10 3.87
C GLU A 234 19.87 9.13 2.73
N ALA A 235 18.91 10.03 2.84
CA ALA A 235 18.71 11.09 1.85
C ALA A 235 19.93 12.03 1.75
N LYS A 236 20.61 12.27 2.88
CA LYS A 236 21.83 13.08 2.94
C LYS A 236 23.03 12.35 2.32
N SER A 237 23.25 11.08 2.65
CA SER A 237 24.41 10.30 2.19
C SER A 237 24.34 9.97 0.70
N THR A 238 23.13 9.78 0.16
CA THR A 238 22.91 9.51 -1.28
C THR A 238 22.87 10.78 -2.15
N GLY A 239 23.02 11.97 -1.56
CA GLY A 239 22.86 13.25 -2.26
C GLY A 239 21.42 13.56 -2.71
N LYS A 240 20.46 12.69 -2.37
CA LYS A 240 19.04 12.80 -2.76
C LYS A 240 18.19 13.52 -1.71
N LYS A 241 18.69 14.62 -1.12
CA LYS A 241 17.95 15.39 -0.09
C LYS A 241 16.57 15.85 -0.57
N GLY A 242 16.45 16.23 -1.85
CA GLY A 242 15.17 16.57 -2.48
C GLY A 242 14.18 15.40 -2.60
N ASN A 243 14.64 14.16 -2.42
CA ASN A 243 13.85 12.94 -2.44
C ASN A 243 13.54 12.38 -1.03
N PHE A 244 13.87 13.12 0.04
CA PHE A 244 13.72 12.66 1.42
C PHE A 244 12.31 12.13 1.72
N GLN A 245 11.26 12.78 1.20
CA GLN A 245 9.88 12.39 1.45
C GLN A 245 9.54 11.01 0.85
N ASN A 246 10.07 10.69 -0.33
CA ASN A 246 9.88 9.36 -0.93
C ASN A 246 10.66 8.29 -0.16
N ILE A 247 11.92 8.57 0.20
CA ILE A 247 12.73 7.67 1.03
C ILE A 247 12.04 7.40 2.38
N LEU A 248 11.55 8.46 3.02
CA LEU A 248 10.78 8.35 4.25
C LEU A 248 9.53 7.49 4.06
N GLY A 249 8.76 7.73 3.00
CA GLY A 249 7.57 6.93 2.69
C GLY A 249 7.89 5.45 2.50
N GLU A 250 8.93 5.10 1.71
CA GLU A 250 9.35 3.72 1.50
C GLU A 250 9.77 3.03 2.81
N ASN A 251 10.58 3.73 3.62
CA ASN A 251 11.05 3.20 4.89
C ASN A 251 9.92 3.06 5.92
N MET A 252 8.96 3.98 5.94
CA MET A 252 7.76 3.91 6.76
C MET A 252 6.82 2.77 6.32
N LEU A 253 6.59 2.61 5.02
CA LEU A 253 5.80 1.52 4.46
C LEU A 253 6.40 0.17 4.86
N ARG A 254 7.72 0.01 4.70
CA ARG A 254 8.42 -1.21 5.10
C ARG A 254 8.32 -1.48 6.59
N TYR A 255 8.46 -0.44 7.42
CA TYR A 255 8.31 -0.58 8.88
C TYR A 255 6.93 -1.11 9.27
N TYR A 256 5.85 -0.51 8.75
CA TYR A 256 4.49 -0.97 9.02
C TYR A 256 4.18 -2.34 8.42
N LEU A 257 4.66 -2.61 7.20
CA LEU A 257 4.51 -3.93 6.58
C LEU A 257 5.17 -5.02 7.41
N ASN A 258 6.35 -4.77 7.97
CA ASN A 258 7.01 -5.72 8.87
C ASN A 258 6.19 -5.99 10.13
N PHE A 259 5.59 -4.94 10.71
CA PHE A 259 4.71 -5.10 11.86
C PHE A 259 3.46 -5.94 11.52
N TYR A 260 2.73 -5.58 10.46
CA TYR A 260 1.52 -6.30 10.05
C TYR A 260 1.79 -7.72 9.57
N SER A 261 2.85 -7.93 8.78
CA SER A 261 3.23 -9.27 8.36
C SER A 261 3.69 -10.14 9.52
N GLY A 262 4.23 -9.56 10.61
CA GLY A 262 4.50 -10.28 11.86
C GLY A 262 3.22 -10.85 12.47
N ILE A 263 2.14 -10.07 12.51
CA ILE A 263 0.82 -10.53 12.97
C ILE A 263 0.29 -11.64 12.05
N VAL A 264 0.36 -11.44 10.73
CA VAL A 264 -0.09 -12.44 9.75
C VAL A 264 0.69 -13.75 9.87
N LYS A 265 2.01 -13.71 10.11
CA LYS A 265 2.81 -14.92 10.32
C LYS A 265 2.37 -15.71 11.55
N GLU A 266 1.94 -15.04 12.60
CA GLU A 266 1.35 -15.73 13.77
C GLU A 266 -0.01 -16.35 13.41
N TYR A 267 -0.83 -15.73 12.55
CA TYR A 267 -2.01 -16.42 11.99
C TYR A 267 -1.60 -17.66 11.19
N GLU A 268 -0.65 -17.54 10.27
CA GLU A 268 -0.23 -18.62 9.39
C GLU A 268 0.34 -19.83 10.14
N LYS A 269 1.06 -19.57 11.23
CA LYS A 269 1.61 -20.56 12.15
C LYS A 269 0.53 -21.28 12.95
N ASN A 270 -0.47 -20.55 13.44
CA ASN A 270 -1.43 -21.07 14.41
C ASN A 270 -2.75 -21.54 13.78
N CYS A 271 -3.01 -21.20 12.51
CA CYS A 271 -4.27 -21.47 11.83
C CYS A 271 -4.06 -22.38 10.61
N SER A 272 -4.38 -23.65 10.77
CA SER A 272 -4.38 -24.66 9.71
C SER A 272 -5.67 -24.58 8.90
N ASN A 273 -5.77 -23.55 8.04
CA ASN A 273 -6.45 -23.53 6.73
C ASN A 273 -6.85 -22.12 6.31
#